data_AF-A0A7C4FZD3-F1
#
_entry.id   AF-A0A7C4FZD3-F1
#
_cell.length_a   1.000
_cell.length_b   1.000
_cell.length_c   1.000
_cell.angle_alpha   90.00
_cell.angle_beta   90.00
_cell.angle_gamma   90.00
#
_symmetry.space_group_name_H-M   'P 1'
#
loop_
_entity.id
_entity.type
_entity.pdbx_description
1 polymer ?
#
loop_
_entity_poly.entity_id
_entity_poly.type
_entity_poly.pdbx_seq_one_letter_code
_entity_poly.pdbx_strand_id
1 'polypeptide(L)'
;MAKQKYERTKPHMNVGTMGHIDHGKTTLTAAITKYCSFLGKGEYRPFDSIDNAPEEKARGITINIAHVEYETEKRHYAHVDMPGHRDYIKNMITGAAQVDGAILV
;
A
#
# COMPACT_ATOMS: atom_id res chain seq x y z
N MET A 1 14.36 10.35 17.51
CA MET A 1 13.63 11.59 17.16
C MET A 1 12.16 11.33 17.45
N ALA A 2 11.50 12.16 18.25
CA ALA A 2 10.07 11.99 18.49
C ALA A 2 9.34 12.07 17.14
N LYS A 3 8.55 11.04 16.79
CA LYS A 3 7.69 11.10 15.59
C LYS A 3 6.86 12.37 15.70
N GLN A 4 6.96 13.21 14.67
CA GLN A 4 6.18 14.45 14.58
C GLN A 4 4.69 14.09 14.76
N LYS A 5 3.99 14.85 15.59
CA LYS A 5 2.57 14.57 15.86
C LYS A 5 1.80 14.81 14.57
N TYR A 6 1.24 13.75 14.00
CA TYR A 6 0.50 13.85 12.76
C TYR A 6 -0.76 14.72 12.95
N GLU A 7 -0.89 15.78 12.16
CA GLU A 7 -2.06 16.65 12.17
C GLU A 7 -3.09 16.16 11.14
N ARG A 8 -4.26 15.74 11.64
CA ARG A 8 -5.39 15.31 10.80
C ARG A 8 -6.12 16.54 10.23
N THR A 9 -5.62 17.08 9.13
CA THR A 9 -6.23 18.25 8.45
C THR A 9 -7.27 17.87 7.40
N LYS A 10 -7.29 16.61 6.95
CA LYS A 10 -8.18 16.10 5.89
C LYS A 10 -8.97 14.86 6.35
N PRO A 11 -10.14 14.59 5.75
CA PRO A 11 -10.82 13.31 5.94
C PRO A 11 -9.90 12.14 5.56
N HIS A 12 -9.88 11.12 6.42
CA HIS A 12 -9.05 9.94 6.27
C HIS A 12 -9.86 8.79 5.66
N MET A 13 -9.22 7.99 4.80
CA MET A 13 -9.81 6.77 4.25
C MET A 13 -8.74 5.67 4.15
N ASN A 14 -9.06 4.48 4.63
CA ASN A 14 -8.24 3.30 4.42
C ASN A 14 -8.59 2.67 3.07
N VAL A 15 -7.61 2.48 2.20
CA VAL A 15 -7.78 1.82 0.90
C VAL A 15 -6.81 0.67 0.76
N GLY A 16 -7.03 -0.23 -0.19
CA GLY A 16 -6.02 -1.26 -0.48
C GLY A 16 -6.13 -1.88 -1.86
N THR A 17 -5.00 -2.35 -2.37
CA THR A 17 -4.90 -3.10 -3.62
C THR A 17 -5.15 -4.59 -3.39
N MET A 18 -6.06 -5.14 -4.17
CA MET A 18 -6.44 -6.56 -4.15
C MET A 18 -6.48 -7.10 -5.57
N GLY A 19 -6.32 -8.41 -5.74
CA GLY A 19 -6.23 -9.02 -7.06
C GLY A 19 -5.37 -10.27 -7.09
N HIS A 20 -5.36 -10.97 -8.21
CA HIS A 20 -4.60 -12.21 -8.38
C HIS A 20 -3.08 -11.94 -8.38
N ILE A 21 -2.27 -13.00 -8.22
CA ILE A 21 -0.81 -12.91 -8.33
C ILE A 21 -0.41 -12.30 -9.70
N ASP A 22 0.67 -11.51 -9.72
CA ASP A 22 1.28 -10.89 -10.90
C ASP A 22 0.41 -9.90 -11.70
N HIS A 23 -0.75 -9.50 -11.17
CA HIS A 23 -1.56 -8.42 -11.76
C HIS A 23 -0.97 -7.00 -11.57
N GLY A 24 0.14 -6.86 -10.84
CA GLY A 24 0.81 -5.56 -10.68
C GLY A 24 0.31 -4.69 -9.52
N LYS A 25 -0.31 -5.28 -8.48
CA LYS A 25 -0.76 -4.58 -7.25
C LYS A 25 0.33 -3.69 -6.66
N THR A 26 1.49 -4.26 -6.33
CA THR A 26 2.62 -3.56 -5.70
C THR A 26 3.25 -2.52 -6.63
N THR A 27 3.32 -2.83 -7.93
CA THR A 27 3.77 -1.87 -8.95
C THR A 27 2.85 -0.65 -9.04
N LEU A 28 1.53 -0.87 -8.98
CA LEU A 28 0.54 0.20 -8.94
C LEU A 28 0.68 1.03 -7.65
N THR A 29 0.84 0.39 -6.50
CA THR A 29 1.06 1.07 -5.22
C THR A 29 2.30 1.97 -5.26
N ALA A 30 3.42 1.48 -5.81
CA ALA A 30 4.63 2.28 -6.02
C ALA A 30 4.38 3.46 -6.98
N ALA A 31 3.62 3.26 -8.06
CA ALA A 31 3.29 4.32 -9.01
C ALA A 31 2.41 5.42 -8.38
N ILE A 32 1.43 5.04 -7.55
CA ILE A 32 0.57 6.00 -6.82
C ILE A 32 1.42 6.87 -5.89
N THR A 33 2.27 6.26 -5.06
CA THR A 33 3.13 7.03 -4.15
C THR A 33 4.11 7.92 -4.90
N LYS A 34 4.64 7.47 -6.04
CA LYS A 34 5.50 8.28 -6.91
C LYS A 34 4.79 9.51 -7.43
N TYR A 35 3.56 9.33 -7.93
CA TYR A 35 2.74 10.43 -8.45
C TYR A 35 2.38 11.43 -7.35
N CYS A 36 1.91 10.96 -6.18
CA CYS A 36 1.61 11.84 -5.06
C CYS A 36 2.84 12.57 -4.54
N SER A 37 4.01 11.93 -4.53
CA SER A 37 5.27 12.56 -4.14
C SER A 37 5.69 13.67 -5.11
N PHE A 38 5.51 13.48 -6.42
CA PHE A 38 5.74 14.56 -7.39
C PHE A 38 4.85 15.79 -7.16
N LEU A 39 3.68 15.61 -6.55
CA LEU A 39 2.78 16.70 -6.18
C LEU A 39 3.06 17.27 -4.77
N GLY A 40 4.09 16.80 -4.07
CA GLY A 40 4.38 17.17 -2.69
C GLY A 40 3.36 16.64 -1.67
N LYS A 41 2.59 15.61 -2.05
CA LYS A 41 1.44 15.07 -1.31
C LYS A 41 1.70 13.66 -0.77
N GLY A 42 2.95 13.36 -0.42
CA GLY A 42 3.37 12.07 0.13
C GLY A 42 4.85 11.77 -0.15
N GLU A 43 5.33 10.67 0.43
CA GLU A 43 6.67 10.16 0.17
C GLU A 43 6.62 9.04 -0.87
N TYR A 44 7.54 9.07 -1.82
CA TYR A 44 7.67 7.99 -2.80
C TYR A 44 8.14 6.70 -2.11
N ARG A 45 7.42 5.60 -2.35
CA ARG A 45 7.77 4.25 -1.90
C ARG A 45 8.08 3.38 -3.13
N PRO A 46 9.35 3.11 -3.45
CA PRO A 46 9.71 2.22 -4.55
C PRO A 46 9.28 0.78 -4.26
N PHE A 47 9.09 -0.01 -5.32
CA PHE A 47 8.66 -1.42 -5.26
C PHE A 47 9.43 -2.23 -4.20
N ASP A 48 10.76 -2.18 -4.23
CA ASP A 48 11.64 -2.92 -3.31
C ASP A 48 11.55 -2.50 -1.83
N SER A 49 10.89 -1.37 -1.55
CA SER A 49 10.61 -0.88 -0.19
C SER A 49 9.23 -1.29 0.32
N ILE A 50 8.35 -1.73 -0.60
CA ILE A 50 7.02 -2.27 -0.31
C ILE A 50 7.19 -3.78 -0.12
N ASP A 51 7.75 -4.48 -1.13
CA ASP A 51 8.18 -5.88 -1.04
C ASP A 51 9.61 -5.95 -0.47
N ASN A 52 9.73 -5.70 0.84
CA ASN A 52 11.02 -5.53 1.49
C ASN A 52 11.56 -6.80 2.17
N ALA A 53 10.73 -7.82 2.39
CA ALA A 53 11.18 -9.03 3.07
C ALA A 53 12.14 -9.83 2.17
N PRO A 54 13.22 -10.42 2.74
CA PRO A 54 14.15 -11.24 1.95
C PRO A 54 13.47 -12.34 1.15
N GLU A 55 12.41 -12.93 1.71
CA GLU A 55 11.61 -13.98 1.08
C GLU A 55 10.78 -13.47 -0.11
N GLU A 56 10.24 -12.25 0.00
CA GLU A 56 9.46 -11.61 -1.07
C GLU A 56 10.34 -11.31 -2.28
N LYS A 57 11.53 -10.75 -2.03
CA LYS A 57 12.52 -10.47 -3.08
C LYS A 57 13.02 -11.73 -3.78
N ALA A 58 13.21 -12.82 -3.02
CA ALA A 58 13.65 -14.09 -3.57
C ALA A 58 12.57 -14.78 -4.41
N ARG A 59 11.29 -14.60 -4.06
CA ARG A 59 10.15 -15.26 -4.71
C ARG A 59 9.44 -14.39 -5.75
N GLY A 60 9.67 -13.08 -5.77
CA GLY A 60 9.01 -12.13 -6.66
C GLY A 60 7.53 -11.95 -6.38
N ILE A 61 7.06 -12.25 -5.16
CA ILE A 61 5.65 -12.18 -4.76
C ILE A 61 5.52 -11.47 -3.42
N THR A 62 4.47 -10.67 -3.28
CA THR A 62 4.05 -10.08 -2.00
C THR A 62 3.57 -11.18 -1.06
N ILE A 63 4.10 -11.18 0.17
CA ILE A 63 3.75 -12.13 1.23
C ILE A 63 3.10 -11.40 2.39
N ASN A 64 3.73 -10.31 2.82
CA ASN A 64 3.30 -9.47 3.91
C ASN A 64 2.46 -8.31 3.39
N ILE A 65 1.62 -7.80 4.28
CA ILE A 65 0.88 -6.59 4.01
C ILE A 65 1.85 -5.40 4.15
N ALA A 66 1.83 -4.50 3.19
CA ALA A 66 2.57 -3.25 3.28
C ALA A 66 1.62 -2.06 3.48
N HIS A 67 1.99 -1.14 4.36
CA HIS A 67 1.26 0.10 4.58
C HIS A 67 2.05 1.26 3.98
N VAL A 68 1.39 2.04 3.13
CA VAL A 68 1.93 3.30 2.58
C VAL A 68 0.93 4.43 2.79
N GLU A 69 1.44 5.65 2.90
CA GLU A 69 0.62 6.84 3.11
C GLU A 69 0.80 7.83 1.96
N TYR A 70 -0.29 8.42 1.52
CA TYR A 70 -0.29 9.52 0.56
C TYR A 70 -1.58 10.31 0.69
N GLU A 71 -1.63 11.49 0.09
CA GLU A 71 -2.81 12.33 0.11
C GLU A 71 -3.13 12.91 -1.27
N THR A 72 -4.34 13.43 -1.35
CA THR A 72 -4.83 14.24 -2.46
C THR A 72 -5.25 15.61 -1.92
N GLU A 73 -5.81 16.46 -2.77
CA GLU A 73 -6.39 17.73 -2.31
C GLU A 73 -7.57 17.53 -1.37
N LYS A 74 -8.29 16.42 -1.52
CA LYS A 74 -9.56 16.18 -0.82
C LYS A 74 -9.42 15.32 0.43
N ARG A 75 -8.48 14.38 0.46
CA ARG A 75 -8.39 13.32 1.48
C ARG A 75 -6.96 12.87 1.72
N HIS A 76 -6.75 12.33 2.92
CA HIS A 76 -5.59 11.52 3.27
C HIS A 76 -5.92 10.03 3.14
N TYR A 77 -4.97 9.24 2.63
CA TYR A 77 -5.12 7.80 2.45
C TYR A 77 -4.05 7.03 3.19
N ALA A 78 -4.47 6.04 3.98
CA ALA A 78 -3.62 4.91 4.34
C ALA A 78 -3.93 3.78 3.36
N HIS A 79 -2.92 3.34 2.62
CA HIS A 79 -3.04 2.31 1.59
C HIS A 79 -2.40 1.02 2.08
N VAL A 80 -3.16 -0.06 1.99
CA VAL A 80 -2.79 -1.42 2.35
C VAL A 80 -2.54 -2.24 1.07
N ASP A 81 -1.29 -2.58 0.77
CA ASP A 81 -0.94 -3.47 -0.36
C ASP A 81 -1.04 -4.93 0.11
N MET A 82 -1.83 -5.74 -0.59
CA MET A 82 -2.18 -7.10 -0.15
C MET A 82 -1.67 -8.19 -1.10
N PRO A 83 -1.29 -9.37 -0.55
CA PRO A 83 -0.82 -10.49 -1.36
C PRO A 83 -1.94 -11.09 -2.21
N GLY A 84 -1.61 -11.52 -3.43
CA GLY A 84 -2.56 -12.15 -4.37
C GLY A 84 -2.38 -13.66 -4.55
N HIS A 85 -1.33 -14.23 -3.97
CA HIS A 85 -1.01 -15.65 -4.11
C HIS A 85 -1.84 -16.51 -3.14
N ARG A 86 -2.28 -17.68 -3.60
CA ARG A 86 -3.20 -18.57 -2.87
C ARG A 86 -2.72 -18.92 -1.46
N ASP A 87 -1.42 -19.18 -1.31
CA ASP A 87 -0.84 -19.60 -0.04
C ASP A 87 -0.84 -18.48 1.01
N TYR A 88 -0.99 -17.22 0.59
CA TYR A 88 -0.95 -16.04 1.44
C TYR A 88 -2.30 -15.31 1.56
N ILE A 89 -3.40 -15.98 1.16
CA ILE A 89 -4.77 -15.45 1.29
C ILE A 89 -5.10 -15.04 2.74
N LYS A 90 -4.56 -15.74 3.75
CA LYS A 90 -4.78 -15.39 5.16
C LYS A 90 -4.30 -13.97 5.51
N ASN A 91 -3.19 -13.56 4.91
CA ASN A 91 -2.64 -12.22 5.11
C ASN A 91 -3.53 -11.21 4.39
N MET A 92 -3.96 -11.50 3.16
CA MET A 92 -4.92 -10.66 2.43
C MET A 92 -6.21 -10.46 3.22
N ILE A 93 -6.79 -11.50 3.83
CA ILE A 93 -8.02 -11.40 4.65
C ILE A 93 -7.82 -10.44 5.83
N THR A 94 -6.66 -10.48 6.49
CA THR A 94 -6.33 -9.57 7.61
C THR A 94 -6.20 -8.11 7.14
N GLY A 95 -5.67 -7.89 5.93
CA GLY A 95 -5.61 -6.57 5.31
C GLY A 95 -6.99 -6.06 4.87
N ALA A 96 -7.81 -6.94 4.30
CA ALA A 96 -9.16 -6.64 3.83
C ALA A 96 -10.08 -6.13 4.94
N ALA A 97 -9.91 -6.60 6.17
CA ALA A 97 -10.68 -6.17 7.33
C ALA A 97 -10.43 -4.70 7.71
N GLN A 98 -9.36 -4.08 7.21
CA GLN A 98 -8.93 -2.73 7.58
C GLN A 98 -9.29 -1.66 6.53
N VAL A 99 -9.84 -2.05 5.38
CA VAL A 99 -10.06 -1.12 4.26
C VAL A 99 -11.52 -0.65 4.14
N ASP A 100 -11.69 0.64 3.90
CA ASP A 100 -12.98 1.26 3.60
C ASP A 100 -13.34 1.12 2.10
N GLY A 101 -12.34 0.89 1.25
CA GLY A 101 -12.52 0.66 -0.18
C GLY A 101 -11.32 -0.07 -0.81
N ALA A 102 -11.58 -0.90 -1.83
CA ALA A 102 -10.55 -1.68 -2.49
C ALA A 102 -10.34 -1.24 -3.95
N ILE A 103 -9.10 -1.32 -4.40
CA ILE A 103 -8.69 -1.22 -5.80
C ILE A 103 -8.46 -2.65 -6.28
N LEU A 104 -9.38 -3.17 -7.08
CA LEU A 104 -9.22 -4.47 -7.72
C LEU A 104 -8.33 -4.32 -8.97
N VAL A 105 -7.23 -5.08 -8.97
CA VAL A 105 -6.22 -5.11 -10.05
C VAL A 105 -6.21 -6.49 -10.71
#